data_AF-A0A1V4QVN4-F1
#
_entry.id   AF-A0A1V4QVN4-F1
#
_cell.length_a   1.000
_cell.length_b   1.000
_cell.length_c   1.000
_cell.angle_alpha   90.00
_cell.angle_beta   90.00
_cell.angle_gamma   90.00
#
_symmetry.space_group_name_H-M   'P 1'
#
loop_
_entity.id
_entity.type
_entity.pdbx_description
1 polymer ?
#
loop_
_entity_poly.entity_id
_entity_poly.type
_entity_poly.pdbx_seq_one_letter_code
_entity_poly.pdbx_strand_id
1 'polypeptide(L)'
;MLVVCLGLAGSLALGAEAGWSMRKLPGCEDLPKRMAAFYRPVEVRLKPAARQYELPLDLSRLNNPNFGKLAYPFQQRDLAAKANAMLAKNGFVVFPAGRFDDVVSFYKAVKSRGLPIFVTSDSLLHLYHIQFDETLRAIEEREFVKDLLAISRAIQAEATKLHASTSGDLKKAARLLAGYATVPVVLLGRTGMDAEALEALKELNSWPPRPSWRQRDAFVRKYSELFQAIRKEQRLPPQRYGLNVPVVRRALQRYIKAHPVAADGTAGAVPDFVADDVKAELELIAAHKGFAPSPLFAYKEDYSQYVPRGHYRRSKKLKQYFKAMMWYGRMTFLIRGQTGRVAGLVPMPVARVQTLAACMLAGMMEGKLPDGRPLAQVWDRLYAVTAYYVGLADDLTPYEYRSALRVVFDGPVRPSGLLDVEKSF
;
A
#
# COMPACT_ATOMS: atom_id res chain seq x y z
N MET A 1 10.47 -26.97 5.66
CA MET A 1 9.95 -26.85 4.29
C MET A 1 10.84 -25.86 3.55
N LEU A 2 11.83 -26.38 2.81
CA LEU A 2 12.87 -25.60 2.13
C LEU A 2 12.29 -25.14 0.79
N VAL A 3 12.07 -23.83 0.60
CA VAL A 3 11.70 -23.29 -0.72
C VAL A 3 12.99 -23.07 -1.50
N VAL A 4 13.30 -24.02 -2.37
CA VAL A 4 14.39 -23.92 -3.35
C VAL A 4 13.93 -22.98 -4.46
N CYS A 5 14.50 -21.77 -4.49
CA CYS A 5 14.36 -20.85 -5.63
C CYS A 5 15.18 -21.40 -6.81
N LEU A 6 14.53 -22.18 -7.68
CA LEU A 6 15.06 -22.52 -9.00
C LEU A 6 14.79 -21.35 -9.96
N GLY A 7 15.73 -20.41 -9.99
CA GLY A 7 15.80 -19.40 -11.05
C GLY A 7 16.37 -20.03 -12.32
N LEU A 8 15.51 -20.32 -13.29
CA LEU A 8 15.95 -20.63 -14.66
C LEU A 8 16.41 -19.33 -15.32
N ALA A 9 17.73 -19.16 -15.37
CA ALA A 9 18.39 -18.10 -16.13
C ALA A 9 18.33 -18.42 -17.63
N GLY A 10 17.30 -17.94 -18.31
CA GLY A 10 17.28 -17.83 -19.77
C GLY A 10 17.94 -16.53 -20.21
N SER A 11 19.26 -16.53 -20.41
CA SER A 11 19.97 -15.43 -21.06
C SER A 11 19.90 -15.60 -22.57
N LEU A 12 18.95 -14.94 -23.23
CA LEU A 12 19.06 -14.59 -24.64
C LEU A 12 19.52 -13.14 -24.73
N ALA A 13 20.78 -12.98 -25.09
CA ALA A 13 21.42 -11.70 -25.33
C ALA A 13 20.77 -11.02 -26.54
N LEU A 14 19.94 -10.01 -26.30
CA LEU A 14 19.55 -9.01 -27.29
C LEU A 14 20.36 -7.74 -27.03
N GLY A 15 20.86 -7.15 -28.12
CA GLY A 15 21.91 -6.15 -28.18
C GLY A 15 21.76 -4.91 -27.29
N ALA A 16 22.90 -4.28 -27.07
CA ALA A 16 23.11 -3.13 -26.19
C ALA A 16 22.28 -1.89 -26.57
N GLU A 17 21.11 -1.76 -25.96
CA GLU A 17 20.53 -0.48 -25.54
C GLU A 17 20.07 -0.60 -24.08
N ALA A 18 20.02 0.53 -23.38
CA ALA A 18 19.79 0.66 -21.93
C ALA A 18 18.61 -0.20 -21.41
N GLY A 19 18.90 -1.47 -21.11
CA GLY A 19 17.93 -2.48 -20.73
C GLY A 19 17.17 -2.07 -19.48
N TRP A 20 15.87 -1.85 -19.64
CA TRP A 20 14.89 -1.94 -18.56
C TRP A 20 14.60 -3.43 -18.35
N SER A 21 15.50 -4.13 -17.66
CA SER A 21 15.06 -5.18 -16.76
C SER A 21 14.88 -4.54 -15.38
N MET A 22 14.33 -5.25 -14.39
CA MET A 22 14.56 -4.90 -12.99
C MET A 22 16.08 -4.83 -12.76
N ARG A 23 16.68 -3.67 -13.03
CA ARG A 23 18.02 -3.39 -12.56
C ARG A 23 17.86 -3.41 -11.06
N LYS A 24 18.52 -4.39 -10.44
CA LYS A 24 18.96 -4.27 -9.04
C LYS A 24 19.43 -2.82 -8.88
N LEU A 25 18.97 -2.13 -7.83
CA LEU A 25 19.30 -0.73 -7.55
C LEU A 25 20.75 -0.44 -8.00
N PRO A 26 21.01 0.58 -8.85
CA PRO A 26 22.35 0.81 -9.41
C PRO A 26 23.42 0.78 -8.31
N GLY A 27 24.42 -0.09 -8.45
CA GLY A 27 25.47 -0.33 -7.44
C GLY A 27 25.16 -1.39 -6.39
N CYS A 28 24.00 -2.06 -6.45
CA CYS A 28 23.61 -3.15 -5.57
C CYS A 28 23.58 -4.52 -6.25
N GLU A 29 24.15 -4.68 -7.46
CA GLU A 29 24.01 -5.92 -8.24
C GLU A 29 24.53 -7.17 -7.49
N ASP A 30 25.57 -6.98 -6.68
CA ASP A 30 26.21 -8.02 -5.87
C ASP A 30 25.97 -7.85 -4.37
N LEU A 31 25.04 -7.00 -3.93
CA LEU A 31 24.85 -6.71 -2.50
C LEU A 31 24.61 -7.99 -1.67
N PRO A 32 23.74 -8.93 -2.07
CA PRO A 32 23.58 -10.19 -1.33
C PRO A 32 24.86 -11.03 -1.29
N LYS A 33 25.63 -11.08 -2.40
CA LYS A 33 26.90 -11.83 -2.46
C LYS A 33 27.98 -11.19 -1.58
N ARG A 34 28.07 -9.86 -1.59
CA ARG A 34 28.97 -9.08 -0.74
C ARG A 34 28.63 -9.28 0.73
N MET A 35 27.34 -9.28 1.10
CA MET A 35 26.92 -9.57 2.48
C MET A 35 27.17 -11.04 2.86
N ALA A 36 26.91 -11.99 1.95
CA ALA A 36 27.18 -13.40 2.18
C ALA A 36 28.68 -13.70 2.40
N ALA A 37 29.58 -12.95 1.76
CA ALA A 37 31.03 -13.08 1.98
C ALA A 37 31.46 -12.76 3.42
N PHE A 38 30.68 -11.96 4.14
CA PHE A 38 30.90 -11.67 5.57
C PHE A 38 30.15 -12.61 6.50
N TYR A 39 29.20 -13.40 5.99
CA TYR A 39 28.48 -14.38 6.79
C TYR A 39 29.34 -15.62 7.00
N ARG A 40 29.77 -15.83 8.25
CA ARG A 40 30.34 -17.10 8.68
C ARG A 40 29.30 -17.84 9.50
N PRO A 41 28.81 -19.01 9.06
CA PRO A 41 27.95 -19.85 9.88
C PRO A 41 28.66 -20.13 11.20
N VAL A 42 28.01 -19.81 12.31
CA VAL A 42 28.50 -20.22 13.63
C VAL A 42 28.05 -21.66 13.81
N GLU A 43 28.97 -22.62 13.69
CA GLU A 43 28.68 -24.01 14.06
C GLU A 43 28.43 -24.08 15.57
N VAL A 44 27.17 -24.26 15.95
CA VAL A 44 26.77 -24.46 17.34
C VAL A 44 26.68 -25.96 17.61
N ARG A 45 27.79 -26.56 18.09
CA ARG A 45 27.79 -27.95 18.58
C ARG A 45 27.51 -27.97 20.07
N LEU A 46 26.22 -28.07 20.43
CA LEU A 46 25.78 -28.20 21.81
C LEU A 46 25.21 -29.60 22.03
N LYS A 47 25.67 -30.29 23.09
CA LYS A 47 24.96 -31.45 23.62
C LYS A 47 23.99 -30.94 24.69
N PRO A 48 22.67 -30.87 24.42
CA PRO A 48 21.72 -30.35 25.39
C PRO A 48 21.78 -31.20 26.66
N ALA A 49 22.03 -30.55 27.80
CA ALA A 49 22.20 -31.17 29.11
C ALA A 49 21.39 -30.43 30.19
N ALA A 50 20.15 -30.04 29.85
CA ALA A 50 19.23 -29.48 30.83
C ALA A 50 18.86 -30.56 31.85
N ARG A 51 18.87 -30.20 33.15
CA ARG A 51 18.41 -31.09 34.22
C ARG A 51 16.95 -31.47 33.92
N GLN A 52 16.70 -32.76 33.83
CA GLN A 52 15.36 -33.30 33.66
C GLN A 52 14.61 -33.27 35.00
N TYR A 53 13.30 -33.21 34.94
CA TYR A 53 12.40 -33.32 36.08
C TYR A 53 11.45 -34.49 35.85
N GLU A 54 10.97 -35.07 36.94
CA GLU A 54 9.98 -36.13 36.90
C GLU A 54 8.57 -35.54 37.08
N LEU A 55 7.58 -36.22 36.49
CA LEU A 55 6.18 -35.87 36.62
C LEU A 55 5.49 -36.84 37.60
N PRO A 56 4.52 -36.36 38.40
CA PRO A 56 4.03 -34.98 38.49
C PRO A 56 5.03 -34.05 39.20
N LEU A 57 5.11 -32.79 38.76
CA LEU A 57 5.98 -31.78 39.37
C LEU A 57 5.55 -31.48 40.82
N ASP A 58 6.53 -31.47 41.72
CA ASP A 58 6.39 -30.90 43.06
C ASP A 58 6.46 -29.36 42.98
N LEU A 59 5.28 -28.72 42.99
CA LEU A 59 5.17 -27.26 42.88
C LEU A 59 5.85 -26.50 44.03
N SER A 60 6.10 -27.14 45.18
CA SER A 60 6.78 -26.51 46.32
C SER A 60 8.27 -26.27 46.07
N ARG A 61 8.88 -27.03 45.15
CA ARG A 61 10.29 -26.94 44.77
C ARG A 61 10.56 -25.90 43.67
N LEU A 62 9.51 -25.29 43.12
CA LEU A 62 9.67 -24.26 42.10
C LEU A 62 10.25 -22.99 42.74
N ASN A 63 11.13 -22.30 42.01
CA ASN A 63 11.63 -20.98 42.43
C ASN A 63 10.49 -19.96 42.65
N ASN A 64 9.34 -20.17 42.01
CA ASN A 64 8.13 -19.35 42.16
C ASN A 64 6.93 -20.24 42.53
N PRO A 65 6.82 -20.72 43.77
CA PRO A 65 5.78 -21.65 44.18
C PRO A 65 4.38 -21.01 44.16
N ASN A 66 4.32 -19.67 44.18
CA ASN A 66 3.08 -18.89 44.07
C ASN A 66 2.73 -18.49 42.61
N PHE A 67 3.32 -19.13 41.59
CA PHE A 67 3.11 -18.79 40.18
C PHE A 67 1.64 -18.58 39.81
N GLY A 68 0.75 -19.51 40.18
CA GLY A 68 -0.68 -19.37 39.90
C GLY A 68 -1.31 -18.11 40.52
N LYS A 69 -0.87 -17.68 41.71
CA LYS A 69 -1.39 -16.45 42.34
C LYS A 69 -0.81 -15.17 41.72
N LEU A 70 0.40 -15.25 41.16
CA LEU A 70 1.06 -14.12 40.50
C LEU A 70 0.61 -13.95 39.05
N ALA A 71 0.32 -15.06 38.36
CA ALA A 71 -0.15 -15.08 36.98
C ALA A 71 -1.58 -14.53 36.83
N TYR A 72 -2.44 -14.79 37.82
CA TYR A 72 -3.86 -14.47 37.76
C TYR A 72 -4.28 -13.42 38.81
N PRO A 73 -5.14 -12.46 38.45
CA PRO A 73 -5.79 -11.59 39.42
C PRO A 73 -6.56 -12.40 40.47
N PHE A 74 -6.76 -11.81 41.65
CA PHE A 74 -7.51 -12.45 42.75
C PHE A 74 -8.90 -12.95 42.34
N GLN A 75 -9.56 -12.27 41.39
CA GLN A 75 -10.88 -12.67 40.88
C GLN A 75 -10.87 -13.96 40.02
N GLN A 76 -9.69 -14.48 39.66
CA GLN A 76 -9.53 -15.64 38.77
C GLN A 76 -8.89 -16.85 39.48
N ARG A 77 -9.23 -17.07 40.76
CA ARG A 77 -8.68 -18.16 41.58
C ARG A 77 -8.88 -19.55 40.97
N ASP A 78 -10.00 -19.80 40.30
CA ASP A 78 -10.27 -21.10 39.68
C ASP A 78 -9.33 -21.38 38.50
N LEU A 79 -8.99 -20.34 37.72
CA LEU A 79 -8.01 -20.43 36.64
C LEU A 79 -6.60 -20.69 37.19
N ALA A 80 -6.23 -20.04 38.29
CA ALA A 80 -4.97 -20.30 38.98
C ALA A 80 -4.87 -21.75 39.47
N ALA A 81 -5.95 -22.30 40.05
CA ALA A 81 -5.99 -23.69 40.49
C ALA A 81 -5.85 -24.68 39.32
N LYS A 82 -6.59 -24.44 38.22
CA LYS A 82 -6.46 -25.25 36.98
C LYS A 82 -5.06 -25.18 36.39
N ALA A 83 -4.44 -24.00 36.37
CA ALA A 83 -3.09 -23.81 35.85
C ALA A 83 -2.06 -24.58 36.69
N ASN A 84 -2.17 -24.53 38.02
CA ASN A 84 -1.30 -25.32 38.91
C ASN A 84 -1.48 -26.83 38.69
N ALA A 85 -2.72 -27.31 38.54
CA ALA A 85 -2.98 -28.73 38.27
C ALA A 85 -2.39 -29.19 36.92
N MET A 86 -2.52 -28.37 35.87
CA MET A 86 -1.92 -28.65 34.56
C MET A 86 -0.39 -28.60 34.61
N LEU A 87 0.17 -27.63 35.32
CA LEU A 87 1.62 -27.51 35.50
C LEU A 87 2.18 -28.73 36.25
N ALA A 88 1.53 -29.16 37.34
CA ALA A 88 1.91 -30.35 38.07
C ALA A 88 1.89 -31.60 37.18
N LYS A 89 0.82 -31.77 36.39
CA LYS A 89 0.64 -32.95 35.53
C LYS A 89 1.61 -32.97 34.33
N ASN A 90 1.80 -31.84 33.66
CA ASN A 90 2.44 -31.80 32.33
C ASN A 90 3.85 -31.20 32.35
N GLY A 91 4.27 -30.57 33.44
CA GLY A 91 5.52 -29.81 33.49
C GLY A 91 5.45 -28.42 32.85
N PHE A 92 4.36 -28.11 32.13
CA PHE A 92 4.10 -26.82 31.53
C PHE A 92 2.59 -26.52 31.51
N VAL A 93 2.26 -25.24 31.33
CA VAL A 93 0.88 -24.79 31.13
C VAL A 93 0.87 -23.62 30.14
N VAL A 94 -0.08 -23.63 29.21
CA VAL A 94 -0.33 -22.53 28.28
C VAL A 94 -1.66 -21.90 28.65
N PHE A 95 -1.70 -20.57 28.76
CA PHE A 95 -2.91 -19.85 29.11
C PHE A 95 -2.99 -18.50 28.40
N PRO A 96 -4.20 -17.96 28.21
CA PRO A 96 -4.37 -16.65 27.61
C PRO A 96 -3.82 -15.59 28.56
N ALA A 97 -2.76 -14.90 28.14
CA ALA A 97 -2.14 -13.83 28.91
C ALA A 97 -2.99 -12.53 28.93
N GLY A 98 -4.01 -12.43 28.07
CA GLY A 98 -4.78 -11.23 27.81
C GLY A 98 -4.45 -10.61 26.45
N ARG A 99 -4.95 -9.40 26.19
CA ARG A 99 -4.59 -8.63 25.00
C ARG A 99 -3.44 -7.68 25.34
N PHE A 100 -2.35 -7.78 24.61
CA PHE A 100 -1.22 -6.88 24.65
C PHE A 100 -1.00 -6.33 23.25
N ASP A 101 -0.76 -5.02 23.15
CA ASP A 101 -0.56 -4.36 21.86
C ASP A 101 0.87 -4.53 21.35
N ASP A 102 1.82 -4.77 22.26
CA ASP A 102 3.24 -4.95 21.94
C ASP A 102 3.96 -5.82 22.99
N VAL A 103 5.12 -6.35 22.62
CA VAL A 103 5.93 -7.25 23.48
C VAL A 103 6.44 -6.54 24.74
N VAL A 104 6.70 -5.22 24.68
CA VAL A 104 7.19 -4.43 25.82
C VAL A 104 6.09 -4.32 26.88
N SER A 105 4.84 -4.08 26.48
CA SER A 105 3.68 -4.03 27.37
C SER A 105 3.47 -5.37 28.09
N PHE A 106 3.64 -6.50 27.38
CA PHE A 106 3.60 -7.83 27.96
C PHE A 106 4.71 -8.02 29.00
N TYR A 107 5.97 -7.72 28.65
CA TYR A 107 7.09 -7.86 29.57
C TYR A 107 6.97 -6.95 30.80
N LYS A 108 6.46 -5.72 30.66
CA LYS A 108 6.17 -4.85 31.80
C LYS A 108 5.11 -5.47 32.72
N ALA A 109 4.05 -6.05 32.17
CA ALA A 109 3.01 -6.71 32.96
C ALA A 109 3.56 -7.94 33.71
N VAL A 110 4.32 -8.79 33.03
CA VAL A 110 5.00 -9.96 33.62
C VAL A 110 5.95 -9.53 34.75
N LYS A 111 6.80 -8.51 34.49
CA LYS A 111 7.73 -7.94 35.48
C LYS A 111 6.99 -7.40 36.71
N SER A 112 5.90 -6.65 36.50
CA SER A 112 5.12 -6.05 37.59
C SER A 112 4.49 -7.09 38.53
N ARG A 113 4.29 -8.32 38.04
CA ARG A 113 3.76 -9.46 38.80
C ARG A 113 4.85 -10.32 39.43
N GLY A 114 6.13 -9.94 39.29
CA GLY A 114 7.26 -10.73 39.79
C GLY A 114 7.46 -12.07 39.05
N LEU A 115 6.90 -12.20 37.85
CA LEU A 115 7.06 -13.41 37.04
C LEU A 115 8.37 -13.34 36.23
N PRO A 116 9.11 -14.46 36.09
CA PRO A 116 10.30 -14.51 35.24
C PRO A 116 9.95 -14.23 33.79
N ILE A 117 10.80 -13.45 33.14
CA ILE A 117 10.68 -13.14 31.72
C ILE A 117 11.62 -14.06 30.95
N PHE A 118 11.07 -14.79 29.99
CA PHE A 118 11.84 -15.49 28.98
C PHE A 118 11.83 -14.66 27.70
N VAL A 119 12.99 -14.16 27.30
CA VAL A 119 13.17 -13.38 26.07
C VAL A 119 13.53 -14.33 24.93
N THR A 120 12.69 -14.37 23.91
CA THR A 120 12.92 -15.15 22.68
C THR A 120 13.39 -14.25 21.54
N SER A 121 13.86 -14.87 20.46
CA SER A 121 14.13 -14.19 19.18
C SER A 121 12.91 -13.45 18.64
N ASP A 122 11.69 -13.79 19.06
CA ASP A 122 10.46 -13.15 18.62
C ASP A 122 10.40 -11.67 19.01
N SER A 123 11.07 -11.28 20.09
CA SER A 123 11.20 -9.85 20.45
C SER A 123 11.94 -9.06 19.37
N LEU A 124 13.04 -9.62 18.86
CA LEU A 124 13.81 -9.02 17.77
C LEU A 124 13.03 -9.07 16.46
N LEU A 125 12.35 -10.18 16.18
CA LEU A 125 11.49 -10.31 15.00
C LEU A 125 10.34 -9.30 15.01
N HIS A 126 9.69 -9.08 16.17
CA HIS A 126 8.65 -8.07 16.33
C HIS A 126 9.17 -6.66 16.08
N LEU A 127 10.34 -6.30 16.61
CA LEU A 127 10.97 -5.00 16.35
C LEU A 127 11.32 -4.83 14.86
N TYR A 128 11.83 -5.89 14.22
CA TYR A 128 12.09 -5.90 12.79
C TYR A 128 10.81 -5.63 11.98
N HIS A 129 9.68 -6.28 12.33
CA HIS A 129 8.39 -6.02 11.68
C HIS A 129 7.91 -4.57 11.86
N ILE A 130 8.04 -3.99 13.06
CA ILE A 130 7.69 -2.59 13.29
C ILE A 130 8.56 -1.68 12.42
N GLN A 131 9.88 -1.89 12.40
CA GLN A 131 10.79 -1.10 11.59
C GLN A 131 10.45 -1.19 10.10
N PHE A 132 10.16 -2.40 9.61
CA PHE A 132 9.78 -2.67 8.23
C PHE A 132 8.49 -1.92 7.85
N ASP A 133 7.43 -2.07 8.65
CA ASP A 133 6.14 -1.42 8.43
C ASP A 133 6.24 0.12 8.48
N GLU A 134 7.00 0.67 9.44
CA GLU A 134 7.18 2.11 9.58
C GLU A 134 8.02 2.70 8.44
N THR A 135 9.01 1.95 7.94
CA THR A 135 9.82 2.38 6.80
C THR A 135 8.97 2.41 5.53
N LEU A 136 8.23 1.33 5.26
CA LEU A 136 7.34 1.26 4.10
C LEU A 136 6.29 2.38 4.14
N ARG A 137 5.61 2.54 5.29
CA ARG A 137 4.64 3.62 5.51
C ARG A 137 5.23 4.99 5.21
N ALA A 138 6.44 5.28 5.69
CA ALA A 138 7.08 6.57 5.47
C ALA A 138 7.40 6.80 3.99
N ILE A 139 7.85 5.78 3.27
CA ILE A 139 8.11 5.85 1.83
C ILE A 139 6.79 6.06 1.06
N GLU A 140 5.76 5.29 1.37
CA GLU A 140 4.45 5.38 0.72
C GLU A 140 3.84 6.79 0.89
N GLU A 141 3.83 7.27 2.13
CA GLU A 141 3.22 8.54 2.49
C GLU A 141 3.98 9.75 1.95
N ARG A 142 5.33 9.71 1.91
CA ARG A 142 6.15 10.86 1.50
C ARG A 142 6.51 10.86 0.02
N GLU A 143 6.74 9.69 -0.55
CA GLU A 143 7.30 9.54 -1.88
C GLU A 143 6.31 8.94 -2.88
N PHE A 144 5.61 7.84 -2.55
CA PHE A 144 4.83 7.13 -3.58
C PHE A 144 3.49 7.77 -3.89
N VAL A 145 2.84 8.43 -2.95
CA VAL A 145 1.57 9.14 -3.25
C VAL A 145 1.75 10.17 -4.37
N LYS A 146 2.83 10.97 -4.33
CA LYS A 146 3.09 12.01 -5.35
C LYS A 146 3.48 11.39 -6.70
N ASP A 147 4.30 10.35 -6.68
CA ASP A 147 4.78 9.68 -7.88
C ASP A 147 3.66 8.91 -8.59
N LEU A 148 2.85 8.19 -7.82
CA LEU A 148 1.69 7.47 -8.33
C LEU A 148 0.69 8.44 -8.96
N LEU A 149 0.37 9.56 -8.29
CA LEU A 149 -0.50 10.59 -8.87
C LEU A 149 0.08 11.19 -10.16
N ALA A 150 1.39 11.42 -10.22
CA ALA A 150 2.05 11.94 -11.42
C ALA A 150 1.98 10.94 -12.59
N ILE A 151 2.25 9.66 -12.34
CA ILE A 151 2.12 8.59 -13.32
C ILE A 151 0.67 8.48 -13.79
N SER A 152 -0.30 8.43 -12.88
CA SER A 152 -1.73 8.35 -13.23
C SER A 152 -2.17 9.52 -14.10
N ARG A 153 -1.74 10.75 -13.79
CA ARG A 153 -2.05 11.93 -14.61
C ARG A 153 -1.41 11.87 -15.99
N ALA A 154 -0.17 11.39 -16.10
CA ALA A 154 0.50 11.22 -17.40
C ALA A 154 -0.24 10.20 -18.28
N ILE A 155 -0.63 9.05 -17.70
CA ILE A 155 -1.41 8.03 -18.40
C ILE A 155 -2.78 8.58 -18.81
N GLN A 156 -3.49 9.26 -17.90
CA GLN A 156 -4.81 9.86 -18.17
C GLN A 156 -4.73 10.86 -19.33
N ALA A 157 -3.74 11.75 -19.31
CA ALA A 157 -3.57 12.77 -20.34
C ALA A 157 -3.29 12.15 -21.71
N GLU A 158 -2.40 11.15 -21.77
CA GLU A 158 -2.05 10.51 -23.04
C GLU A 158 -3.20 9.64 -23.58
N ALA A 159 -3.87 8.87 -22.71
CA ALA A 159 -5.05 8.10 -23.08
C ALA A 159 -6.19 8.99 -23.59
N THR A 160 -6.35 10.20 -23.04
CA THR A 160 -7.33 11.18 -23.50
C THR A 160 -7.01 11.68 -24.92
N LYS A 161 -5.73 11.94 -25.23
CA LYS A 161 -5.33 12.31 -26.60
C LYS A 161 -5.58 11.18 -27.58
N LEU A 162 -5.18 9.95 -27.23
CA LEU A 162 -5.42 8.77 -28.07
C LEU A 162 -6.91 8.54 -28.32
N HIS A 163 -7.75 8.71 -27.31
CA HIS A 163 -9.19 8.56 -27.47
C HIS A 163 -9.77 9.57 -28.48
N ALA A 164 -9.20 10.77 -28.56
CA ALA A 164 -9.60 11.79 -29.53
C ALA A 164 -9.12 11.48 -30.96
N SER A 165 -7.94 10.87 -31.12
CA SER A 165 -7.31 10.62 -32.44
C SER A 165 -7.54 9.23 -33.03
N THR A 166 -7.97 8.25 -32.22
CA THR A 166 -8.15 6.85 -32.66
C THR A 166 -9.61 6.51 -32.95
N SER A 167 -9.84 5.36 -33.60
CA SER A 167 -11.17 4.81 -33.87
C SER A 167 -11.21 3.32 -33.50
N GLY A 168 -12.38 2.69 -33.62
CA GLY A 168 -12.54 1.24 -33.42
C GLY A 168 -12.11 0.75 -32.03
N ASP A 169 -11.40 -0.39 -32.01
CA ASP A 169 -10.94 -1.02 -30.77
C ASP A 169 -9.81 -0.22 -30.08
N LEU A 170 -9.02 0.55 -30.83
CA LEU A 170 -8.00 1.45 -30.27
C LEU A 170 -8.66 2.57 -29.46
N LYS A 171 -9.76 3.15 -29.95
CA LYS A 171 -10.53 4.16 -29.20
C LYS A 171 -11.12 3.59 -27.92
N LYS A 172 -11.65 2.36 -27.97
CA LYS A 172 -12.16 1.66 -26.79
C LYS A 172 -11.05 1.36 -25.78
N ALA A 173 -9.86 0.98 -26.25
CA ALA A 173 -8.69 0.73 -25.40
C ALA A 173 -8.25 2.03 -24.72
N ALA A 174 -8.08 3.12 -25.48
CA ALA A 174 -7.75 4.44 -24.95
C ALA A 174 -8.79 4.92 -23.92
N ARG A 175 -10.09 4.68 -24.17
CA ARG A 175 -11.16 4.96 -23.20
C ARG A 175 -10.99 4.19 -21.90
N LEU A 176 -10.71 2.87 -21.99
CA LEU A 176 -10.46 2.03 -20.82
C LEU A 176 -9.27 2.54 -20.00
N LEU A 177 -8.14 2.85 -20.66
CA LEU A 177 -6.96 3.43 -20.01
C LEU A 177 -7.27 4.76 -19.31
N ALA A 178 -8.01 5.65 -19.98
CA ALA A 178 -8.38 6.93 -19.42
C ALA A 178 -9.19 6.74 -18.13
N GLY A 179 -10.19 5.87 -18.13
CA GLY A 179 -10.94 5.51 -16.92
C GLY A 179 -10.07 4.88 -15.84
N TYR A 180 -9.25 3.89 -16.23
CA TYR A 180 -8.33 3.17 -15.35
C TYR A 180 -7.35 4.10 -14.61
N ALA A 181 -6.81 5.10 -15.30
CA ALA A 181 -5.91 6.08 -14.71
C ALA A 181 -6.66 7.17 -13.92
N THR A 182 -7.89 7.51 -14.32
CA THR A 182 -8.68 8.57 -13.66
C THR A 182 -9.11 8.16 -12.24
N VAL A 183 -9.45 6.89 -11.99
CA VAL A 183 -9.85 6.43 -10.65
C VAL A 183 -8.78 6.76 -9.59
N PRO A 184 -7.50 6.38 -9.76
CA PRO A 184 -6.40 6.80 -8.89
C PRO A 184 -6.15 8.31 -8.86
N VAL A 185 -6.28 9.02 -9.99
CA VAL A 185 -6.17 10.49 -10.01
C VAL A 185 -7.17 11.13 -9.05
N VAL A 186 -8.42 10.66 -9.03
CA VAL A 186 -9.46 11.17 -8.13
C VAL A 186 -9.20 10.77 -6.67
N LEU A 187 -8.81 9.51 -6.42
CA LEU A 187 -8.51 9.03 -5.07
C LEU A 187 -7.34 9.81 -4.45
N LEU A 188 -6.23 9.92 -5.19
CA LEU A 188 -4.99 10.55 -4.74
C LEU A 188 -5.04 12.08 -4.78
N GLY A 189 -5.76 12.67 -5.73
CA GLY A 189 -5.90 14.13 -5.80
C GLY A 189 -6.68 14.74 -4.64
N ARG A 190 -7.50 13.94 -3.94
CA ARG A 190 -8.21 14.33 -2.69
C ARG A 190 -7.32 14.30 -1.43
N THR A 191 -6.01 14.12 -1.58
CA THR A 191 -5.05 14.00 -0.48
C THR A 191 -4.16 15.23 -0.26
N GLY A 192 -4.29 16.26 -1.09
CA GLY A 192 -3.56 17.52 -0.90
C GLY A 192 -4.03 18.29 0.35
N MET A 193 -3.11 19.07 0.94
CA MET A 193 -3.40 19.95 2.08
C MET A 193 -4.55 20.93 1.79
N ASP A 194 -4.78 21.27 0.52
CA ASP A 194 -5.82 22.21 0.09
C ASP A 194 -7.22 21.59 0.20
N ALA A 195 -7.36 20.29 -0.11
CA ALA A 195 -8.58 19.53 0.11
C ALA A 195 -8.84 19.29 1.62
N GLU A 196 -7.77 19.08 2.40
CA GLU A 196 -7.87 19.01 3.86
C GLU A 196 -8.27 20.35 4.48
N ALA A 197 -7.79 21.48 3.93
CA ALA A 197 -8.18 22.82 4.37
C ALA A 197 -9.67 23.08 4.16
N LEU A 198 -10.22 22.68 3.01
CA LEU A 198 -11.66 22.75 2.75
C LEU A 198 -12.46 21.88 3.73
N GLU A 199 -12.01 20.66 4.00
CA GLU A 199 -12.68 19.76 4.96
C GLU A 199 -12.64 20.33 6.38
N ALA A 200 -11.46 20.81 6.81
CA ALA A 200 -11.28 21.43 8.12
C ALA A 200 -12.16 22.68 8.27
N LEU A 201 -12.30 23.49 7.22
CA LEU A 201 -13.19 24.66 7.24
C LEU A 201 -14.67 24.24 7.32
N LYS A 202 -15.09 23.21 6.58
CA LYS A 202 -16.45 22.65 6.66
C LYS A 202 -16.77 22.12 8.06
N GLU A 203 -15.86 21.33 8.63
CA GLU A 203 -16.00 20.81 10.00
C GLU A 203 -16.03 21.94 11.03
N LEU A 204 -15.15 22.93 10.92
CA LEU A 204 -15.12 24.08 11.84
C LEU A 204 -16.40 24.92 11.77
N ASN A 205 -17.05 25.00 10.60
CA ASN A 205 -18.29 25.74 10.39
C ASN A 205 -19.53 24.97 10.89
N SER A 206 -19.47 23.65 11.05
CA SER A 206 -20.56 22.85 11.61
C SER A 206 -20.57 22.80 13.15
N TRP A 207 -19.60 23.45 13.80
CA TRP A 207 -19.48 23.43 15.26
C TRP A 207 -20.53 24.29 15.96
N PRO A 208 -20.97 23.88 17.17
CA PRO A 208 -21.82 24.71 18.01
C PRO A 208 -21.07 25.96 18.48
N PRO A 209 -21.77 27.03 18.92
CA PRO A 209 -21.14 28.29 19.35
C PRO A 209 -20.07 28.13 20.45
N ARG A 210 -20.21 27.11 21.30
CA ARG A 210 -19.26 26.77 22.37
C ARG A 210 -18.82 25.31 22.25
N PRO A 211 -17.83 24.98 21.40
CA PRO A 211 -17.35 23.62 21.23
C PRO A 211 -16.56 23.17 22.47
N SER A 212 -16.74 21.91 22.87
CA SER A 212 -16.07 21.33 24.03
C SER A 212 -14.55 21.27 23.85
N TRP A 213 -13.78 21.24 24.94
CA TRP A 213 -12.32 21.10 24.86
C TRP A 213 -11.89 19.84 24.12
N ARG A 214 -12.59 18.70 24.33
CA ARG A 214 -12.31 17.44 23.63
C ARG A 214 -12.47 17.55 22.12
N GLN A 215 -13.52 18.25 21.66
CA GLN A 215 -13.77 18.49 20.24
C GLN A 215 -12.66 19.37 19.63
N ARG A 216 -12.21 20.40 20.35
CA ARG A 216 -11.09 21.25 19.93
C ARG A 216 -9.78 20.47 19.83
N ASP A 217 -9.46 19.66 20.83
CA ASP A 217 -8.24 18.85 20.86
C ASP A 217 -8.22 17.80 19.73
N ALA A 218 -9.32 17.07 19.54
CA ALA A 218 -9.46 16.10 18.46
C ALA A 218 -9.25 16.72 17.07
N PHE A 219 -9.82 17.92 16.84
CA PHE A 219 -9.65 18.66 15.59
C PHE A 219 -8.21 19.09 15.33
N VAL A 220 -7.53 19.65 16.34
CA VAL A 220 -6.11 20.03 16.22
C VAL A 220 -5.24 18.82 15.91
N ARG A 221 -5.50 17.67 16.55
CA ARG A 221 -4.77 16.43 16.30
C ARG A 221 -5.04 15.90 14.89
N LYS A 222 -6.31 15.91 14.45
CA LYS A 222 -6.75 15.46 13.13
C LYS A 222 -6.07 16.23 11.99
N TYR A 223 -5.94 17.55 12.12
CA TYR A 223 -5.39 18.45 11.08
C TYR A 223 -4.00 19.02 11.42
N SER A 224 -3.21 18.29 12.22
CA SER A 224 -1.94 18.79 12.75
C SER A 224 -0.92 19.15 11.65
N GLU A 225 -0.77 18.32 10.62
CA GLU A 225 0.13 18.58 9.49
C GLU A 225 -0.31 19.79 8.67
N LEU A 226 -1.61 19.90 8.37
CA LEU A 226 -2.20 21.06 7.72
C LEU A 226 -1.90 22.35 8.51
N PHE A 227 -2.09 22.33 9.83
CA PHE A 227 -1.81 23.50 10.65
C PHE A 227 -0.32 23.83 10.73
N GLN A 228 0.57 22.84 10.69
CA GLN A 228 2.00 23.09 10.58
C GLN A 228 2.36 23.77 9.24
N ALA A 229 1.78 23.30 8.13
CA ALA A 229 1.98 23.90 6.81
C ALA A 229 1.45 25.34 6.75
N ILE A 230 0.19 25.56 7.15
CA ILE A 230 -0.42 26.90 7.23
C ILE A 230 0.41 27.84 8.08
N ARG A 231 0.91 27.38 9.24
CA ARG A 231 1.74 28.22 10.13
C ARG A 231 3.06 28.60 9.47
N LYS A 232 3.73 27.65 8.82
CA LYS A 232 5.00 27.87 8.12
C LYS A 232 4.82 28.91 7.00
N GLU A 233 3.76 28.77 6.21
CA GLU A 233 3.48 29.65 5.08
C GLU A 233 3.02 31.04 5.52
N GLN A 234 2.02 31.10 6.41
CA GLN A 234 1.44 32.36 6.87
C GLN A 234 2.23 33.03 8.01
N ARG A 235 3.41 32.48 8.36
CA ARG A 235 4.30 32.95 9.44
C ARG A 235 3.56 33.19 10.77
N LEU A 236 2.66 32.27 11.12
CA LEU A 236 1.85 32.39 12.33
C LEU A 236 2.67 31.96 13.57
N PRO A 237 2.53 32.66 14.71
CA PRO A 237 3.24 32.30 15.94
C PRO A 237 2.79 30.93 16.48
N PRO A 238 3.66 30.20 17.19
CA PRO A 238 3.31 28.94 17.82
C PRO A 238 2.18 29.18 18.85
N GLN A 239 1.12 28.40 18.72
CA GLN A 239 -0.07 28.55 19.56
C GLN A 239 0.22 28.04 20.96
N ARG A 240 0.29 28.95 21.95
CA ARG A 240 0.69 28.57 23.32
C ARG A 240 -0.41 27.81 24.07
N TYR A 241 -1.71 28.09 23.88
CA TYR A 241 -2.80 27.31 24.47
C TYR A 241 -4.13 27.45 23.70
N GLY A 242 -4.84 26.33 23.49
CA GLY A 242 -6.23 26.27 23.00
C GLY A 242 -6.47 26.69 21.53
N LEU A 243 -7.40 26.04 20.83
CA LEU A 243 -7.80 26.41 19.47
C LEU A 243 -8.59 27.74 19.48
N ASN A 244 -8.00 28.81 18.94
CA ASN A 244 -8.69 30.07 18.68
C ASN A 244 -9.46 29.97 17.34
N VAL A 245 -10.75 29.65 17.41
CA VAL A 245 -11.61 29.36 16.25
C VAL A 245 -11.63 30.50 15.22
N PRO A 246 -11.84 31.79 15.58
CA PRO A 246 -11.79 32.89 14.62
C PRO A 246 -10.45 33.03 13.87
N VAL A 247 -9.33 32.82 14.56
CA VAL A 247 -7.99 32.89 13.94
C VAL A 247 -7.80 31.73 12.98
N VAL A 248 -8.14 30.51 13.39
CA VAL A 248 -8.01 29.32 12.56
C VAL A 248 -8.92 29.36 11.35
N ARG A 249 -10.16 29.84 11.50
CA ARG A 249 -11.09 30.06 10.37
C ARG A 249 -10.48 31.00 9.32
N ARG A 250 -9.96 32.15 9.75
CA ARG A 250 -9.30 33.12 8.85
C ARG A 250 -8.04 32.55 8.21
N ALA A 251 -7.24 31.78 8.96
CA ALA A 251 -6.05 31.14 8.43
C ALA A 251 -6.39 30.08 7.35
N LEU A 252 -7.40 29.24 7.60
CA LEU A 252 -7.91 28.26 6.62
C LEU A 252 -8.44 28.96 5.37
N GLN A 253 -9.27 29.99 5.52
CA GLN A 253 -9.81 30.75 4.38
C GLN A 253 -8.71 31.39 3.52
N ARG A 254 -7.68 31.98 4.16
CA ARG A 254 -6.52 32.52 3.43
C ARG A 254 -5.73 31.44 2.72
N TYR A 255 -5.51 30.30 3.36
CA TYR A 255 -4.80 29.17 2.78
C TYR A 255 -5.54 28.62 1.56
N ILE A 256 -6.86 28.39 1.66
CA ILE A 256 -7.73 27.96 0.55
C ILE A 256 -7.72 28.98 -0.60
N LYS A 257 -7.68 30.28 -0.30
CA LYS A 257 -7.61 31.32 -1.33
C LYS A 257 -6.26 31.35 -2.04
N ALA A 258 -5.16 31.15 -1.29
CA ALA A 258 -3.80 31.10 -1.83
C ALA A 258 -3.49 29.79 -2.57
N HIS A 259 -4.18 28.71 -2.17
CA HIS A 259 -4.13 27.39 -2.77
C HIS A 259 -5.51 27.06 -3.33
N PRO A 260 -5.95 27.75 -4.39
CA PRO A 260 -7.23 27.46 -5.00
C PRO A 260 -7.21 25.99 -5.41
N VAL A 261 -7.97 25.18 -4.68
CA VAL A 261 -8.52 23.96 -5.25
C VAL A 261 -9.31 24.48 -6.43
N ALA A 262 -8.85 24.18 -7.64
CA ALA A 262 -9.55 24.57 -8.85
C ALA A 262 -11.05 24.30 -8.62
N ALA A 263 -11.93 25.25 -8.95
CA ALA A 263 -13.34 25.23 -8.51
C ALA A 263 -14.14 24.01 -9.04
N ASP A 264 -13.48 23.19 -9.86
CA ASP A 264 -13.83 21.91 -10.48
C ASP A 264 -13.09 20.68 -9.86
N GLY A 265 -12.17 20.87 -8.92
CA GLY A 265 -11.42 19.82 -8.26
C GLY A 265 -10.45 19.09 -9.18
N THR A 266 -9.48 19.78 -9.79
CA THR A 266 -8.39 19.15 -10.58
C THR A 266 -7.36 18.38 -9.72
N ALA A 267 -7.86 17.46 -8.91
CA ALA A 267 -7.54 16.06 -9.10
C ALA A 267 -7.81 15.66 -10.57
N GLY A 268 -6.94 16.07 -11.52
CA GLY A 268 -7.02 15.82 -12.98
C GLY A 268 -8.43 15.65 -13.55
N ALA A 269 -9.00 16.73 -14.12
CA ALA A 269 -10.36 16.79 -14.67
C ALA A 269 -10.81 15.44 -15.22
N VAL A 270 -11.86 14.87 -14.61
CA VAL A 270 -12.43 13.59 -15.03
C VAL A 270 -12.93 13.78 -16.47
N PRO A 271 -12.36 13.08 -17.47
CA PRO A 271 -12.77 13.31 -18.84
C PRO A 271 -14.24 12.90 -19.04
N ASP A 272 -15.03 13.76 -19.68
CA ASP A 272 -16.49 13.60 -19.79
C ASP A 272 -16.89 12.21 -20.34
N PHE A 273 -16.14 11.69 -21.30
CA PHE A 273 -16.41 10.42 -21.96
C PHE A 273 -16.21 9.16 -21.06
N VAL A 274 -15.63 9.32 -19.87
CA VAL A 274 -15.50 8.27 -18.83
C VAL A 274 -16.11 8.67 -17.48
N ALA A 275 -16.75 9.84 -17.39
CA ALA A 275 -17.17 10.40 -16.10
C ALA A 275 -18.15 9.50 -15.33
N ASP A 276 -19.14 8.94 -16.02
CA ASP A 276 -20.15 8.07 -15.40
C ASP A 276 -19.54 6.76 -14.89
N ASP A 277 -18.69 6.10 -15.69
CA ASP A 277 -18.03 4.86 -15.29
C ASP A 277 -17.08 5.09 -14.11
N VAL A 278 -16.28 6.16 -14.16
CA VAL A 278 -15.36 6.52 -13.07
C VAL A 278 -16.13 6.80 -11.80
N LYS A 279 -17.26 7.53 -11.88
CA LYS A 279 -18.12 7.81 -10.74
C LYS A 279 -18.65 6.49 -10.14
N ALA A 280 -19.17 5.59 -10.98
CA ALA A 280 -19.68 4.30 -10.54
C ALA A 280 -18.59 3.44 -9.89
N GLU A 281 -17.37 3.40 -10.44
CA GLU A 281 -16.23 2.71 -9.83
C GLU A 281 -15.90 3.28 -8.44
N LEU A 282 -15.84 4.60 -8.31
CA LEU A 282 -15.56 5.26 -7.04
C LEU A 282 -16.65 4.99 -5.99
N GLU A 283 -17.91 4.88 -6.40
CA GLU A 283 -19.02 4.51 -5.52
C GLU A 283 -18.90 3.07 -5.04
N LEU A 284 -18.55 2.12 -5.92
CA LEU A 284 -18.29 0.72 -5.55
C LEU A 284 -17.09 0.59 -4.59
N ILE A 285 -15.98 1.27 -4.90
CA ILE A 285 -14.79 1.36 -4.05
C ILE A 285 -15.10 2.01 -2.70
N ALA A 286 -16.01 2.97 -2.63
CA ALA A 286 -16.42 3.59 -1.36
C ALA A 286 -17.35 2.70 -0.54
N ALA A 287 -18.21 1.92 -1.20
CA ALA A 287 -19.17 1.05 -0.58
C ALA A 287 -18.55 -0.22 0.03
N HIS A 288 -17.42 -0.69 -0.50
CA HIS A 288 -16.70 -1.88 -0.02
C HIS A 288 -17.54 -3.17 -0.03
N LYS A 289 -18.46 -3.30 -1.00
CA LYS A 289 -19.43 -4.41 -1.05
C LYS A 289 -18.97 -5.52 -1.99
N GLY A 290 -18.30 -6.54 -1.45
CA GLY A 290 -18.06 -7.85 -2.07
C GLY A 290 -17.85 -7.85 -3.59
N PHE A 291 -18.35 -8.89 -4.27
CA PHE A 291 -18.25 -8.98 -5.73
C PHE A 291 -19.32 -8.16 -6.44
N ALA A 292 -18.91 -7.30 -7.38
CA ALA A 292 -19.78 -6.57 -8.30
C ALA A 292 -19.11 -6.40 -9.67
N PRO A 293 -19.88 -6.31 -10.78
CA PRO A 293 -19.31 -6.04 -12.10
C PRO A 293 -18.67 -4.65 -12.15
N SER A 294 -17.43 -4.58 -12.65
CA SER A 294 -16.73 -3.32 -12.88
C SER A 294 -17.32 -2.57 -14.07
N PRO A 295 -17.77 -1.31 -13.91
CA PRO A 295 -18.17 -0.43 -15.01
C PRO A 295 -17.13 -0.32 -16.13
N LEU A 296 -15.83 -0.37 -15.80
CA LEU A 296 -14.75 -0.24 -16.78
C LEU A 296 -14.30 -1.57 -17.40
N PHE A 297 -14.16 -2.63 -16.60
CA PHE A 297 -13.52 -3.89 -17.03
C PHE A 297 -14.50 -5.02 -17.33
N ALA A 298 -15.79 -4.83 -17.07
CA ALA A 298 -16.90 -5.75 -17.34
C ALA A 298 -16.89 -7.10 -16.59
N TYR A 299 -15.78 -7.54 -15.99
CA TYR A 299 -15.75 -8.68 -15.08
C TYR A 299 -16.10 -8.28 -13.63
N LYS A 300 -16.37 -9.28 -12.77
CA LYS A 300 -16.66 -9.05 -11.36
C LYS A 300 -15.37 -8.82 -10.57
N GLU A 301 -15.31 -7.70 -9.85
CA GLU A 301 -14.25 -7.37 -8.90
C GLU A 301 -14.77 -7.46 -7.46
N ASP A 302 -13.90 -7.85 -6.52
CA ASP A 302 -14.19 -7.87 -5.09
C ASP A 302 -13.86 -6.52 -4.43
N TYR A 303 -14.85 -5.64 -4.37
CA TYR A 303 -14.73 -4.33 -3.76
C TYR A 303 -14.55 -4.37 -2.23
N SER A 304 -14.75 -5.52 -1.56
CA SER A 304 -14.43 -5.67 -0.14
C SER A 304 -12.93 -5.59 0.18
N GLN A 305 -12.08 -5.78 -0.84
CA GLN A 305 -10.62 -5.67 -0.71
C GLN A 305 -10.15 -4.22 -0.52
N TYR A 306 -10.98 -3.23 -0.85
CA TYR A 306 -10.62 -1.80 -0.78
C TYR A 306 -10.73 -1.21 0.63
N VAL A 307 -11.10 -2.00 1.64
CA VAL A 307 -11.16 -1.58 3.05
C VAL A 307 -9.74 -1.37 3.58
N PRO A 308 -9.32 -0.15 3.97
CA PRO A 308 -7.98 0.09 4.50
C PRO A 308 -7.72 -0.68 5.80
N ARG A 309 -6.58 -1.37 5.88
CA ARG A 309 -6.15 -2.20 7.03
C ARG A 309 -4.78 -1.77 7.54
N GLY A 310 -4.36 -2.28 8.71
CA GLY A 310 -3.03 -2.01 9.25
C GLY A 310 -2.71 -0.52 9.39
N HIS A 311 -1.50 -0.13 8.96
CA HIS A 311 -1.01 1.25 9.00
C HIS A 311 -1.75 2.20 8.06
N TYR A 312 -2.42 1.70 7.03
CA TYR A 312 -3.17 2.53 6.08
C TYR A 312 -4.36 3.27 6.70
N ARG A 313 -4.76 2.90 7.92
CA ARG A 313 -5.85 3.56 8.66
C ARG A 313 -5.43 4.87 9.33
N ARG A 314 -4.13 5.17 9.39
CA ARG A 314 -3.55 6.26 10.20
C ARG A 314 -3.81 7.66 9.66
N SER A 315 -3.86 7.83 8.33
CA SER A 315 -4.09 9.14 7.70
C SER A 315 -5.08 9.01 6.54
N LYS A 316 -5.75 10.11 6.18
CA LYS A 316 -6.61 10.16 4.98
C LYS A 316 -5.79 9.87 3.72
N LYS A 317 -4.57 10.42 3.66
CA LYS A 317 -3.60 10.18 2.59
C LYS A 317 -3.31 8.70 2.40
N LEU A 318 -2.94 7.98 3.46
CA LEU A 318 -2.69 6.54 3.39
C LEU A 318 -3.94 5.71 3.05
N LYS A 319 -5.14 6.12 3.51
CA LYS A 319 -6.38 5.44 3.11
C LYS A 319 -6.65 5.55 1.62
N GLN A 320 -6.42 6.72 1.02
CA GLN A 320 -6.61 6.90 -0.42
C GLN A 320 -5.51 6.21 -1.23
N TYR A 321 -4.26 6.28 -0.76
CA TYR A 321 -3.15 5.53 -1.34
C TYR A 321 -3.44 4.03 -1.39
N PHE A 322 -3.91 3.47 -0.27
CA PHE A 322 -4.32 2.07 -0.21
C PHE A 322 -5.35 1.74 -1.28
N LYS A 323 -6.43 2.53 -1.39
CA LYS A 323 -7.47 2.29 -2.40
C LYS A 323 -6.94 2.36 -3.84
N ALA A 324 -6.04 3.32 -4.12
CA ALA A 324 -5.42 3.45 -5.43
C ALA A 324 -4.47 2.28 -5.75
N MET A 325 -3.67 1.83 -4.78
CA MET A 325 -2.81 0.66 -4.93
C MET A 325 -3.61 -0.63 -5.07
N MET A 326 -4.73 -0.78 -4.33
CA MET A 326 -5.65 -1.90 -4.51
C MET A 326 -6.25 -1.91 -5.91
N TRP A 327 -6.65 -0.76 -6.43
CA TRP A 327 -7.13 -0.63 -7.81
C TRP A 327 -6.05 -1.07 -8.81
N TYR A 328 -4.84 -0.52 -8.70
CA TYR A 328 -3.74 -0.87 -9.60
C TYR A 328 -3.28 -2.33 -9.50
N GLY A 329 -3.31 -2.91 -8.30
CA GLY A 329 -2.85 -4.29 -8.07
C GLY A 329 -3.89 -5.36 -8.33
N ARG A 330 -5.16 -5.00 -8.59
CA ARG A 330 -6.25 -5.97 -8.78
C ARG A 330 -6.95 -5.88 -10.12
N MET A 331 -6.93 -4.72 -10.76
CA MET A 331 -7.56 -4.56 -12.07
C MET A 331 -6.64 -5.09 -13.17
N THR A 332 -6.78 -6.38 -13.47
CA THR A 332 -6.03 -7.09 -14.50
C THR A 332 -6.57 -6.79 -15.90
N PHE A 333 -5.65 -6.56 -16.86
CA PHE A 333 -5.95 -6.52 -18.28
C PHE A 333 -5.90 -7.93 -18.86
N LEU A 334 -7.05 -8.52 -19.17
CA LEU A 334 -7.15 -9.91 -19.59
C LEU A 334 -6.65 -10.11 -21.02
N ILE A 335 -5.64 -10.96 -21.19
CA ILE A 335 -5.06 -11.28 -22.51
C ILE A 335 -5.94 -12.19 -23.37
N ARG A 336 -6.93 -12.84 -22.77
CA ARG A 336 -7.80 -13.81 -23.45
C ARG A 336 -9.21 -13.78 -22.87
N GLY A 337 -10.20 -13.79 -23.76
CA GLY A 337 -11.61 -13.91 -23.40
C GLY A 337 -12.16 -15.31 -23.61
N GLN A 338 -13.45 -15.48 -23.29
CA GLN A 338 -14.19 -16.72 -23.46
C GLN A 338 -14.16 -17.18 -24.92
N THR A 339 -13.94 -18.48 -25.12
CA THR A 339 -14.04 -19.18 -26.41
C THR A 339 -14.90 -20.43 -26.24
N GLY A 340 -15.28 -21.09 -27.34
CA GLY A 340 -16.02 -22.36 -27.26
C GLY A 340 -15.29 -23.49 -26.52
N ARG A 341 -13.97 -23.36 -26.27
CA ARG A 341 -13.14 -24.38 -25.61
C ARG A 341 -12.62 -23.96 -24.24
N VAL A 342 -12.66 -22.67 -23.90
CA VAL A 342 -12.04 -22.11 -22.70
C VAL A 342 -12.99 -21.11 -22.08
N ALA A 343 -13.40 -21.36 -20.83
CA ALA A 343 -14.15 -20.40 -20.03
C ALA A 343 -13.30 -19.13 -19.83
N GLY A 344 -13.90 -17.97 -19.96
CA GLY A 344 -13.24 -16.68 -19.76
C GLY A 344 -14.09 -15.76 -18.91
N LEU A 345 -13.45 -14.82 -18.23
CA LEU A 345 -14.15 -13.84 -17.38
C LEU A 345 -14.91 -12.79 -18.20
N VAL A 346 -14.51 -12.59 -19.45
CA VAL A 346 -15.12 -11.65 -20.40
C VAL A 346 -15.15 -12.24 -21.81
N PRO A 347 -16.03 -11.76 -22.72
CA PRO A 347 -16.01 -12.14 -24.13
C PRO A 347 -14.69 -11.78 -24.83
N MET A 348 -14.33 -12.53 -25.89
CA MET A 348 -13.09 -12.30 -26.66
C MET A 348 -12.91 -10.84 -27.16
N PRO A 349 -13.93 -10.13 -27.68
CA PRO A 349 -13.77 -8.73 -28.07
C PRO A 349 -13.38 -7.80 -26.92
N VAL A 350 -13.85 -8.07 -25.70
CA VAL A 350 -13.51 -7.27 -24.50
C VAL A 350 -12.06 -7.52 -24.10
N ALA A 351 -11.64 -8.78 -24.03
CA ALA A 351 -10.25 -9.12 -23.74
C ALA A 351 -9.28 -8.51 -24.76
N ARG A 352 -9.64 -8.49 -26.05
CA ARG A 352 -8.83 -7.84 -27.09
C ARG A 352 -8.60 -6.35 -26.80
N VAL A 353 -9.67 -5.63 -26.42
CA VAL A 353 -9.57 -4.22 -26.02
C VAL A 353 -8.68 -4.04 -24.79
N GLN A 354 -8.76 -4.95 -23.81
CA GLN A 354 -7.90 -4.91 -22.62
C GLN A 354 -6.43 -5.17 -22.99
N THR A 355 -6.13 -6.15 -23.86
CA THR A 355 -4.76 -6.39 -24.36
C THR A 355 -4.21 -5.16 -25.09
N LEU A 356 -5.00 -4.54 -25.97
CA LEU A 356 -4.61 -3.31 -26.66
C LEU A 356 -4.30 -2.18 -25.67
N ALA A 357 -5.12 -2.04 -24.63
CA ALA A 357 -4.91 -1.05 -23.60
C ALA A 357 -3.61 -1.30 -22.80
N ALA A 358 -3.30 -2.56 -22.48
CA ALA A 358 -2.04 -2.90 -21.83
C ALA A 358 -0.81 -2.62 -22.72
N CYS A 359 -0.91 -2.87 -24.03
CA CYS A 359 0.14 -2.53 -25.00
C CYS A 359 0.35 -1.00 -25.09
N MET A 360 -0.73 -0.21 -25.14
CA MET A 360 -0.64 1.25 -25.12
C MET A 360 0.01 1.75 -23.82
N LEU A 361 -0.37 1.17 -22.66
CA LEU A 361 0.24 1.50 -21.36
C LEU A 361 1.76 1.25 -21.39
N ALA A 362 2.19 0.14 -21.97
CA ALA A 362 3.60 -0.18 -22.13
C ALA A 362 4.34 0.86 -22.99
N GLY A 363 3.69 1.43 -24.00
CA GLY A 363 4.19 2.56 -24.81
C GLY A 363 4.29 3.86 -24.07
N MET A 364 3.30 4.17 -23.23
CA MET A 364 3.32 5.38 -22.41
C MET A 364 4.49 5.43 -21.44
N MET A 365 5.06 4.28 -21.05
CA MET A 365 6.23 4.25 -20.16
C MET A 365 7.44 4.98 -20.74
N GLU A 366 7.55 5.10 -22.07
CA GLU A 366 8.64 5.80 -22.75
C GLU A 366 8.49 7.34 -22.67
N GLY A 367 7.36 7.81 -22.17
CA GLY A 367 7.08 9.23 -21.97
C GLY A 367 7.80 9.86 -20.77
N LYS A 368 7.54 11.15 -20.58
CA LYS A 368 8.03 11.93 -19.44
C LYS A 368 6.85 12.40 -18.59
N LEU A 369 7.09 12.50 -17.29
CA LEU A 369 6.17 13.17 -16.36
C LEU A 369 6.23 14.70 -16.55
N PRO A 370 5.22 15.45 -16.03
CA PRO A 370 5.22 16.91 -16.11
C PRO A 370 6.45 17.60 -15.50
N ASP A 371 7.11 16.95 -14.55
CA ASP A 371 8.34 17.44 -13.91
C ASP A 371 9.62 17.06 -14.67
N GLY A 372 9.49 16.47 -15.86
CA GLY A 372 10.59 16.10 -16.75
C GLY A 372 11.22 14.73 -16.47
N ARG A 373 10.89 14.07 -15.36
CA ARG A 373 11.39 12.72 -15.06
C ARG A 373 10.87 11.71 -16.09
N PRO A 374 11.67 10.74 -16.56
CA PRO A 374 11.17 9.64 -17.37
C PRO A 374 10.15 8.83 -16.58
N LEU A 375 8.97 8.59 -17.15
CA LEU A 375 7.87 7.89 -16.46
C LEU A 375 8.35 6.51 -15.99
N ALA A 376 9.04 5.80 -16.88
CA ALA A 376 9.71 4.53 -16.59
C ALA A 376 10.56 4.50 -15.32
N GLN A 377 11.39 5.52 -15.10
CA GLN A 377 12.30 5.52 -13.94
C GLN A 377 11.51 5.66 -12.64
N VAL A 378 10.40 6.40 -12.69
CA VAL A 378 9.51 6.55 -11.54
C VAL A 378 8.73 5.25 -11.30
N TRP A 379 8.26 4.60 -12.37
CA TRP A 379 7.67 3.26 -12.30
C TRP A 379 8.64 2.23 -11.74
N ASP A 380 9.86 2.14 -12.27
CA ASP A 380 10.91 1.23 -11.82
C ASP A 380 11.22 1.42 -10.32
N ARG A 381 11.29 2.67 -9.86
CA ARG A 381 11.51 3.00 -8.45
C ARG A 381 10.37 2.50 -7.57
N LEU A 382 9.13 2.78 -7.97
CA LEU A 382 7.95 2.33 -7.23
C LEU A 382 7.90 0.80 -7.18
N TYR A 383 7.99 0.15 -8.35
CA TYR A 383 7.90 -1.29 -8.49
C TYR A 383 9.04 -2.03 -7.77
N ALA A 384 10.29 -1.58 -7.89
CA ALA A 384 11.42 -2.23 -7.23
C ALA A 384 11.29 -2.22 -5.71
N VAL A 385 10.82 -1.11 -5.13
CA VAL A 385 10.59 -1.04 -3.68
C VAL A 385 9.39 -1.87 -3.30
N THR A 386 8.24 -1.75 -3.96
CA THR A 386 7.07 -2.59 -3.61
C THR A 386 7.37 -4.07 -3.78
N ALA A 387 8.15 -4.46 -4.80
CA ALA A 387 8.55 -5.83 -5.02
C ALA A 387 9.52 -6.35 -3.96
N TYR A 388 10.41 -5.50 -3.45
CA TYR A 388 11.28 -5.85 -2.32
C TYR A 388 10.47 -6.13 -1.05
N TYR A 389 9.41 -5.35 -0.80
CA TYR A 389 8.59 -5.48 0.41
C TYR A 389 7.51 -6.57 0.32
N VAL A 390 6.89 -6.74 -0.85
CA VAL A 390 5.65 -7.54 -1.00
C VAL A 390 5.83 -8.72 -1.97
N GLY A 391 6.89 -8.74 -2.78
CA GLY A 391 7.12 -9.74 -3.82
C GLY A 391 6.80 -9.24 -5.23
N LEU A 392 7.18 -10.04 -6.24
CA LEU A 392 6.93 -9.72 -7.64
C LEU A 392 5.42 -9.72 -7.95
N ALA A 393 5.02 -8.96 -8.98
CA ALA A 393 3.65 -9.02 -9.47
C ALA A 393 3.35 -10.39 -10.11
N ASP A 394 2.15 -10.92 -9.82
CA ASP A 394 1.63 -12.13 -10.47
C ASP A 394 1.05 -11.85 -11.87
N ASP A 395 0.72 -10.58 -12.15
CA ASP A 395 0.18 -10.11 -13.43
C ASP A 395 1.29 -9.66 -14.40
N LEU A 396 0.96 -9.69 -15.69
CA LEU A 396 1.82 -9.13 -16.74
C LEU A 396 1.96 -7.62 -16.54
N THR A 397 3.21 -7.15 -16.57
CA THR A 397 3.55 -5.74 -16.38
C THR A 397 3.95 -5.12 -17.72
N PRO A 398 4.15 -3.78 -17.79
CA PRO A 398 4.68 -3.13 -18.98
C PRO A 398 5.97 -3.76 -19.54
N TYR A 399 6.77 -4.44 -18.72
CA TYR A 399 7.99 -5.12 -19.18
C TYR A 399 7.66 -6.30 -20.10
N GLU A 400 6.75 -7.19 -19.69
CA GLU A 400 6.36 -8.37 -20.47
C GLU A 400 5.64 -7.97 -21.76
N TYR A 401 4.71 -7.01 -21.70
CA TYR A 401 4.01 -6.52 -22.89
C TYR A 401 4.98 -5.92 -23.91
N ARG A 402 5.95 -5.11 -23.47
CA ARG A 402 6.96 -4.58 -24.38
C ARG A 402 7.84 -5.67 -24.98
N SER A 403 8.23 -6.67 -24.20
CA SER A 403 9.00 -7.80 -24.73
C SER A 403 8.21 -8.55 -25.81
N ALA A 404 6.92 -8.80 -25.58
CA ALA A 404 6.05 -9.45 -26.55
C ALA A 404 5.88 -8.61 -27.83
N LEU A 405 5.67 -7.29 -27.70
CA LEU A 405 5.55 -6.38 -28.83
C LEU A 405 6.79 -6.39 -29.73
N ARG A 406 7.99 -6.42 -29.15
CA ARG A 406 9.24 -6.49 -29.92
C ARG A 406 9.37 -7.77 -30.74
N VAL A 407 8.91 -8.90 -30.20
CA VAL A 407 8.92 -10.19 -30.89
C VAL A 407 7.91 -10.21 -32.04
N VAL A 408 6.72 -9.64 -31.84
CA VAL A 408 5.66 -9.67 -32.84
C VAL A 408 5.93 -8.75 -34.03
N PHE A 409 6.52 -7.58 -33.81
CA PHE A 409 6.73 -6.57 -34.84
C PHE A 409 8.19 -6.49 -35.37
N ASP A 410 9.01 -7.51 -35.07
CA ASP A 410 10.32 -7.78 -35.69
C ASP A 410 11.30 -6.57 -35.73
N GLY A 411 11.47 -5.88 -34.60
CA GLY A 411 12.40 -4.75 -34.49
C GLY A 411 12.32 -4.01 -33.14
N PRO A 412 13.12 -2.94 -32.93
CA PRO A 412 12.97 -2.03 -31.81
C PRO A 412 11.72 -1.15 -32.02
N VAL A 413 10.56 -1.79 -32.12
CA VAL A 413 9.28 -1.08 -32.10
C VAL A 413 9.20 -0.43 -30.73
N ARG A 414 9.36 0.90 -30.74
CA ARG A 414 8.99 1.74 -29.61
C ARG A 414 7.53 1.46 -29.37
N PRO A 415 7.11 0.94 -28.21
CA PRO A 415 5.68 0.80 -27.95
C PRO A 415 5.00 2.17 -27.96
N SER A 416 5.74 3.30 -27.85
CA SER A 416 5.22 4.63 -28.20
C SER A 416 4.81 4.78 -29.68
N GLY A 417 5.38 4.00 -30.60
CA GLY A 417 4.97 3.92 -32.00
C GLY A 417 3.54 3.42 -32.15
N LEU A 418 3.04 2.58 -31.23
CA LEU A 418 1.63 2.17 -31.17
C LEU A 418 0.67 3.34 -30.85
N LEU A 419 1.22 4.46 -30.38
CA LEU A 419 0.48 5.71 -30.15
C LEU A 419 0.36 6.53 -31.45
N ASP A 420 1.17 6.23 -32.46
CA ASP A 420 1.15 6.82 -33.80
C ASP A 420 0.30 5.91 -34.71
N VAL A 421 -0.97 6.26 -34.87
CA VAL A 421 -2.00 5.44 -35.53
C VAL A 421 -1.60 5.07 -36.97
N GLU A 422 -0.85 5.94 -37.65
CA GLU A 422 -0.45 5.74 -39.05
C GLU A 422 0.76 4.80 -39.24
N LYS A 423 1.54 4.54 -38.19
CA LYS A 423 2.78 3.73 -38.29
C LYS A 423 2.67 2.32 -37.76
N SER A 424 1.59 2.01 -37.05
CA SER A 424 1.50 0.79 -36.24
C SER A 424 0.35 -0.15 -36.60
N PHE A 425 -0.60 0.29 -37.44
CA PHE A 425 -1.75 -0.52 -37.88
C PHE A 425 -2.16 -0.21 -39.31
#